data_AF-A0A087UL39-F1
#
_entry.id   AF-A0A087UL39-F1
#
_cell.length_a   1.000
_cell.length_b   1.000
_cell.length_c   1.000
_cell.angle_alpha   90.00
_cell.angle_beta   90.00
_cell.angle_gamma   90.00
#
_symmetry.space_group_name_H-M   'P 1'
#
loop_
_entity.id
_entity.type
_entity.pdbx_description
1 polymer ?
#
loop_
_entity_poly.entity_id
_entity_poly.type
_entity_poly.pdbx_seq_one_letter_code
_entity_poly.pdbx_strand_id
1 'polypeptide(L)'
;MKSSNKPCILGNRTWKECRQCPPLFSSPVLSERVKYTLDVLDEIYSTQAKTFMNHYTNTDAGSRKCYGYMLDELIQKCSFNSLKCNESDFMFFQSMQYGNCYTFNKDSGSNTALRNVSKVGSDNGLELELDLNLNSYLDLTQSVGARVVIHNPDEDPNPEDDGINISPGFETHISMIKTTVQRLPAPYRDKCINYKK
;
A
#
# COMPACT_ATOMS: atom_id res chain seq x y z
N MET A 1 18.68 13.21 8.34
CA MET A 1 19.14 12.66 9.64
C MET A 1 17.92 12.44 10.53
N LYS A 2 17.32 11.23 10.56
CA LYS A 2 16.16 10.97 11.44
C LYS A 2 16.65 10.67 12.86
N SER A 3 16.16 11.47 13.80
CA SER A 3 16.49 11.49 15.23
C SER A 3 16.20 10.14 15.89
N SER A 4 17.23 9.61 16.54
CA SER A 4 17.34 8.30 17.19
C SER A 4 16.44 8.07 18.41
N ASN A 5 15.58 9.03 18.78
CA ASN A 5 15.01 9.10 20.13
C ASN A 5 13.49 8.88 20.23
N LYS A 6 12.82 8.28 19.24
CA LYS A 6 11.42 7.84 19.41
C LYS A 6 11.35 6.35 19.77
N PRO A 7 10.66 5.97 20.88
CA PRO A 7 10.58 4.58 21.36
C PRO A 7 9.58 3.74 20.56
N CYS A 8 9.84 2.43 20.47
CA CYS A 8 8.94 1.43 19.89
C CYS A 8 8.08 0.76 20.99
N ILE A 9 6.91 0.21 20.63
CA ILE A 9 5.85 -0.25 21.56
C ILE A 9 6.22 -1.55 22.33
N LEU A 10 7.45 -2.05 22.20
CA LEU A 10 7.97 -3.16 23.02
C LEU A 10 9.26 -2.73 23.74
N GLY A 11 9.10 -2.05 24.87
CA GLY A 11 10.17 -1.78 25.84
C GLY A 11 11.08 -0.60 25.48
N ASN A 12 12.01 -0.30 26.40
CA ASN A 12 13.00 0.79 26.38
C ASN A 12 14.03 0.75 25.21
N ARG A 13 13.63 0.33 24.01
CA ARG A 13 14.48 0.20 22.85
C ARG A 13 14.37 1.41 21.93
N THR A 14 15.51 1.84 21.41
CA THR A 14 15.65 2.89 20.40
C THR A 14 15.26 2.37 19.02
N TRP A 15 14.88 3.27 18.10
CA TRP A 15 14.53 2.92 16.72
C TRP A 15 15.62 2.12 15.98
N LYS A 16 16.90 2.31 16.33
CA LYS A 16 18.03 1.54 15.79
C LYS A 16 17.99 0.05 16.17
N GLU A 17 17.43 -0.28 17.33
CA GLU A 17 17.36 -1.64 17.88
C GLU A 17 16.13 -2.41 17.38
N CYS A 18 15.10 -1.70 16.89
CA CYS A 18 13.92 -2.29 16.26
C CYS A 18 14.10 -2.68 14.79
N ARG A 19 15.26 -2.36 14.18
CA ARG A 19 15.64 -2.95 12.88
C ARG A 19 15.69 -4.47 12.90
N GLN A 20 15.84 -5.05 14.09
CA GLN A 20 15.66 -6.48 14.30
C GLN A 20 14.21 -6.71 14.73
N CYS A 21 13.28 -6.57 13.79
CA CYS A 21 12.05 -7.36 13.91
C CYS A 21 12.54 -8.82 13.94
N PRO A 22 12.32 -9.57 15.04
CA PRO A 22 12.63 -10.99 15.04
C PRO A 22 11.92 -11.58 13.83
N PRO A 23 12.59 -12.39 13.00
CA PRO A 23 11.91 -13.05 11.90
C PRO A 23 10.72 -13.78 12.49
N LEU A 24 9.50 -13.48 12.01
CA LEU A 24 8.29 -14.17 12.48
C LEU A 24 8.43 -15.68 12.21
N PHE A 25 9.26 -16.06 11.22
CA PHE A 25 9.64 -17.42 10.90
C PHE A 25 11.06 -17.46 10.30
N SER A 26 11.87 -18.47 10.66
CA SER A 26 13.10 -18.79 9.92
C SER A 26 12.73 -19.54 8.64
N SER A 27 13.06 -18.97 7.48
CA SER A 27 12.86 -19.60 6.18
C SER A 27 13.60 -20.96 6.09
N PRO A 28 12.97 -22.03 5.59
CA PRO A 28 13.71 -23.20 5.13
C PRO A 28 14.51 -22.86 3.86
N VAL A 29 15.70 -23.45 3.75
CA VAL A 29 16.64 -23.20 2.64
C VAL A 29 16.03 -23.65 1.30
N LEU A 30 16.23 -22.85 0.25
CA LEU A 30 15.76 -23.07 -1.14
C LEU A 30 16.01 -24.50 -1.69
N SER A 31 16.99 -25.23 -1.16
CA SER A 31 17.37 -26.58 -1.58
C SER A 31 16.42 -27.70 -1.15
N GLU A 32 15.44 -27.44 -0.27
CA GLU A 32 14.49 -28.47 0.21
C GLU A 32 13.16 -28.50 -0.56
N ARG A 33 12.96 -27.62 -1.55
CA ARG A 33 11.69 -27.48 -2.31
C ARG A 33 11.33 -28.68 -3.22
N VAL A 34 12.16 -29.74 -3.29
CA VAL A 34 12.06 -30.80 -4.32
C VAL A 34 11.38 -32.09 -3.84
N LYS A 35 10.61 -32.09 -2.74
CA LYS A 35 10.01 -33.33 -2.19
C LYS A 35 8.48 -33.42 -2.15
N TYR A 36 7.75 -32.38 -2.55
CA TYR A 36 6.30 -32.32 -2.36
C TYR A 36 5.57 -32.13 -3.69
N THR A 37 4.38 -32.74 -3.80
CA THR A 37 3.46 -32.46 -4.90
C THR A 37 2.89 -31.04 -4.74
N LEU A 38 2.49 -30.41 -5.86
CA LEU A 38 1.97 -29.05 -5.86
C LEU A 38 0.78 -28.88 -4.91
N ASP A 39 -0.10 -29.88 -4.81
CA ASP A 39 -1.28 -29.86 -3.94
C ASP A 39 -0.90 -29.85 -2.44
N VAL A 40 0.15 -30.58 -2.06
CA VAL A 40 0.66 -30.61 -0.67
C VAL A 40 1.35 -29.29 -0.31
N LEU A 41 2.04 -28.66 -1.26
CA LEU A 41 2.65 -27.35 -1.06
C LEU A 41 1.59 -26.26 -0.89
N ASP A 42 0.49 -26.32 -1.63
CA ASP A 42 -0.63 -25.37 -1.50
C ASP A 42 -1.30 -25.47 -0.13
N GLU A 43 -1.51 -26.68 0.39
CA GLU A 43 -2.10 -26.91 1.71
C GLU A 43 -1.20 -26.39 2.85
N ILE A 44 0.12 -26.62 2.76
CA ILE A 44 1.11 -26.10 3.72
C ILE A 44 1.14 -24.58 3.69
N TYR A 45 1.21 -23.99 2.49
CA TYR A 45 1.22 -22.54 2.32
C TYR A 45 -0.07 -21.91 2.87
N SER A 46 -1.24 -22.48 2.54
CA SER A 46 -2.54 -22.03 3.03
C SER A 46 -2.60 -22.05 4.57
N THR A 47 -2.06 -23.10 5.19
CA THR A 47 -2.01 -23.22 6.65
C THR A 47 -1.09 -22.16 7.28
N GLN A 48 0.13 -21.99 6.76
CA GLN A 48 1.07 -21.00 7.26
C GLN A 48 0.56 -19.57 7.06
N ALA A 49 -0.04 -19.26 5.91
CA ALA A 49 -0.67 -17.98 5.62
C ALA A 49 -1.83 -17.68 6.59
N LYS A 50 -2.68 -18.67 6.89
CA LYS A 50 -3.75 -18.53 7.91
C LYS A 50 -3.20 -18.23 9.29
N THR A 51 -2.15 -18.95 9.72
CA THR A 51 -1.50 -18.71 11.01
C THR A 51 -0.89 -17.30 11.08
N PHE A 52 -0.19 -16.87 10.03
CA PHE A 52 0.35 -15.53 9.92
C PHE A 52 -0.75 -14.47 10.00
N MET A 53 -1.81 -14.61 9.20
CA MET A 53 -2.91 -13.64 9.17
C MET A 53 -3.60 -13.53 10.52
N ASN A 54 -3.86 -14.66 11.20
CA ASN A 54 -4.44 -14.64 12.54
C ASN A 54 -3.57 -13.87 13.54
N HIS A 55 -2.25 -14.06 13.50
CA HIS A 55 -1.33 -13.30 14.36
C HIS A 55 -1.29 -11.81 13.98
N TYR A 56 -1.19 -11.51 12.69
CA TYR A 56 -1.12 -10.15 12.16
C TYR A 56 -2.38 -9.34 12.52
N THR A 57 -3.57 -9.90 12.33
CA THR A 57 -4.84 -9.20 12.64
C THR A 57 -5.03 -8.95 14.14
N ASN A 58 -4.47 -9.81 15.00
CA ASN A 58 -4.52 -9.64 16.45
C ASN A 58 -3.44 -8.69 17.00
N THR A 59 -2.49 -8.27 16.15
CA THR A 59 -1.42 -7.34 16.51
C THR A 59 -1.93 -5.89 16.45
N ASP A 60 -1.46 -5.03 17.36
CA ASP A 60 -1.85 -3.62 17.38
C ASP A 60 -1.41 -2.87 16.12
N ALA A 61 -2.11 -1.79 15.78
CA ALA A 61 -1.88 -1.04 14.53
C ALA A 61 -0.46 -0.44 14.44
N GLY A 62 0.13 -0.05 15.57
CA GLY A 62 1.49 0.51 15.63
C GLY A 62 2.53 -0.54 15.29
N SER A 63 2.43 -1.71 15.89
CA SER A 63 3.29 -2.85 15.58
C SER A 63 3.11 -3.33 14.13
N ARG A 64 1.88 -3.42 13.63
CA ARG A 64 1.61 -3.72 12.21
C ARG A 64 2.28 -2.72 11.27
N LYS A 65 2.25 -1.42 11.65
CA LYS A 65 2.89 -0.37 10.86
C LYS A 65 4.40 -0.57 10.80
N CYS A 66 5.03 -1.03 11.88
CA CYS A 66 6.47 -1.34 11.90
C CYS A 66 6.86 -2.51 11.00
N TYR A 67 5.97 -3.49 10.79
CA TYR A 67 6.23 -4.62 9.89
C TYR A 67 6.02 -4.31 8.41
N GLY A 68 5.27 -3.25 8.09
CA GLY A 68 5.05 -2.80 6.71
C GLY A 68 6.12 -1.82 6.23
N TYR A 69 6.22 -1.66 4.92
CA TYR A 69 7.12 -0.68 4.29
C TYR A 69 6.80 0.74 4.74
N MET A 70 7.83 1.52 5.05
CA MET A 70 7.71 2.96 5.30
C MET A 70 7.65 3.73 3.98
N LEU A 71 7.18 4.99 4.01
CA LEU A 71 7.01 5.81 2.81
C LEU A 71 8.33 6.00 2.05
N ASP A 72 9.40 6.29 2.78
CA ASP A 72 10.75 6.51 2.25
C ASP A 72 11.47 5.22 1.85
N GLU A 73 10.96 4.06 2.28
CA GLU A 73 11.42 2.75 1.82
C GLU A 73 10.73 2.39 0.50
N LEU A 74 9.41 2.60 0.42
CA LEU A 74 8.62 2.23 -0.76
C LEU A 74 8.77 3.20 -1.93
N ILE A 75 8.75 4.52 -1.69
CA ILE A 75 8.75 5.55 -2.73
C ILE A 75 10.10 6.27 -2.73
N GLN A 76 10.98 5.89 -3.66
CA GLN A 76 12.33 6.45 -3.78
C GLN A 76 12.34 7.80 -4.51
N LYS A 77 11.50 7.93 -5.56
CA LYS A 77 11.30 9.19 -6.27
C LYS A 77 9.82 9.44 -6.48
N CYS A 78 9.43 10.70 -6.39
CA CYS A 78 8.09 11.15 -6.71
C CYS A 78 8.14 12.52 -7.39
N SER A 79 7.42 12.64 -8.51
CA SER A 79 7.19 13.91 -9.18
C SER A 79 5.70 14.05 -9.52
N PHE A 80 5.17 15.27 -9.43
CA PHE A 80 3.84 15.62 -9.91
C PHE A 80 3.84 17.01 -10.52
N ASN A 81 3.34 17.17 -11.75
CA ASN A 81 3.55 18.37 -12.57
C ASN A 81 5.05 18.72 -12.71
N SER A 82 5.91 17.71 -12.90
CA SER A 82 7.38 17.85 -12.93
C SER A 82 8.00 18.46 -11.66
N LEU A 83 7.23 18.59 -10.57
CA LEU A 83 7.70 19.09 -9.28
C LEU A 83 7.83 17.93 -8.29
N LYS A 84 8.97 17.88 -7.59
CA LYS A 84 9.22 16.87 -6.56
C LYS A 84 8.11 16.89 -5.50
N CYS A 85 7.59 15.72 -5.15
CA CYS A 85 6.60 15.58 -4.09
C CYS A 85 7.24 15.70 -2.70
N ASN A 86 6.44 16.05 -1.71
CA ASN A 86 6.82 16.05 -0.30
C ASN A 86 6.21 14.84 0.43
N GLU A 87 6.80 14.44 1.57
CA GLU A 87 6.20 13.39 2.42
C GLU A 87 4.78 13.76 2.89
N SER A 88 4.50 15.06 3.05
CA SER A 88 3.17 15.58 3.40
C SER A 88 2.13 15.43 2.30
N ASP A 89 2.53 15.15 1.06
CA ASP A 89 1.61 14.94 -0.06
C ASP A 89 0.94 13.54 0.01
N PHE A 90 1.40 12.70 0.93
CA PHE A 90 0.94 11.33 1.10
C PHE A 90 0.22 11.15 2.44
N MET A 91 -0.96 10.54 2.38
CA MET A 91 -1.69 10.11 3.56
C MET A 91 -1.47 8.61 3.79
N PHE A 92 -1.14 8.25 5.02
CA PHE A 92 -0.99 6.86 5.44
C PHE A 92 -2.36 6.22 5.70
N PHE A 93 -2.56 5.01 5.19
CA PHE A 93 -3.59 4.10 5.68
C PHE A 93 -3.01 2.67 5.76
N GLN A 94 -3.62 1.83 6.58
CA GLN A 94 -3.15 0.46 6.80
C GLN A 94 -4.20 -0.54 6.29
N SER A 95 -3.82 -1.31 5.28
CA SER A 95 -4.57 -2.46 4.80
C SER A 95 -4.24 -3.70 5.63
N MET A 96 -5.26 -4.50 5.96
CA MET A 96 -5.07 -5.80 6.60
C MET A 96 -4.42 -6.81 5.66
N GLN A 97 -4.64 -6.68 4.35
CA GLN A 97 -4.11 -7.60 3.34
C GLN A 97 -2.78 -7.12 2.75
N TYR A 98 -2.62 -5.82 2.53
CA TYR A 98 -1.46 -5.24 1.82
C TYR A 98 -0.50 -4.46 2.73
N GLY A 99 -0.76 -4.39 4.03
CA GLY A 99 0.11 -3.70 4.98
C GLY A 99 0.01 -2.18 4.91
N ASN A 100 1.15 -1.49 4.91
CA ASN A 100 1.20 -0.03 4.86
C ASN A 100 0.92 0.48 3.44
N CYS A 101 0.02 1.45 3.32
CA CYS A 101 -0.34 2.06 2.06
C CYS A 101 -0.26 3.59 2.16
N TYR A 102 0.01 4.24 1.02
CA TYR A 102 0.24 5.67 0.94
C TYR A 102 -0.56 6.27 -0.22
N THR A 103 -1.51 7.14 0.11
CA THR A 103 -2.38 7.80 -0.86
C THR A 103 -1.86 9.19 -1.16
N PHE A 104 -1.43 9.43 -2.39
CA PHE A 104 -1.12 10.77 -2.88
C PHE A 104 -2.39 11.61 -3.02
N ASN A 105 -2.34 12.89 -2.62
CA ASN A 105 -3.40 13.87 -2.90
C ASN A 105 -4.80 13.49 -2.36
N LYS A 106 -4.85 12.85 -1.20
CA LYS A 106 -6.08 12.53 -0.46
C LYS A 106 -6.68 13.79 0.15
N ASP A 107 -8.00 13.94 0.07
CA ASP A 107 -8.70 14.99 0.81
C ASP A 107 -8.76 14.60 2.29
N SER A 108 -8.15 15.43 3.13
CA SER A 108 -8.08 15.23 4.58
C SER A 108 -9.09 16.08 5.34
N GLY A 109 -9.96 16.82 4.64
CA GLY A 109 -10.85 17.82 5.25
C GLY A 109 -10.11 19.02 5.86
N SER A 110 -8.78 19.08 5.74
CA SER A 110 -7.98 20.25 6.08
C SER A 110 -7.95 21.22 4.89
N ASN A 111 -7.64 22.50 5.11
CA ASN A 111 -7.49 23.51 4.05
C ASN A 111 -6.31 23.24 3.08
N THR A 112 -5.79 22.02 3.02
CA THR A 112 -4.77 21.60 2.05
C THR A 112 -5.42 21.52 0.67
N ALA A 113 -5.04 22.43 -0.22
CA ALA A 113 -5.56 22.43 -1.57
C ALA A 113 -5.14 21.16 -2.32
N LEU A 114 -6.13 20.48 -2.93
CA LEU A 114 -5.86 19.35 -3.81
C LEU A 114 -5.03 19.80 -5.02
N ARG A 115 -4.05 18.98 -5.38
CA ARG A 115 -3.18 19.21 -6.54
C ARG A 115 -3.90 18.77 -7.81
N ASN A 116 -3.89 19.63 -8.83
CA ASN A 116 -4.55 19.42 -10.11
C ASN A 116 -3.56 19.45 -11.28
N VAL A 117 -3.94 18.79 -12.38
CA VAL A 117 -3.23 18.84 -13.67
C VAL A 117 -4.03 19.68 -14.65
N SER A 118 -3.39 20.63 -15.34
CA SER A 118 -4.04 21.49 -16.33
C SER A 118 -3.74 21.09 -17.78
N LYS A 119 -2.74 20.23 -18.00
CA LYS A 119 -2.29 19.79 -19.33
C LYS A 119 -2.11 18.27 -19.36
N VAL A 120 -2.55 17.64 -20.44
CA VAL A 120 -2.31 16.22 -20.69
C VAL A 120 -0.82 15.97 -20.96
N GLY A 121 -0.32 14.81 -20.54
CA GLY A 121 1.06 14.37 -20.77
C GLY A 121 1.65 13.70 -19.53
N SER A 122 2.53 12.72 -19.74
CA SER A 122 3.23 11.99 -18.66
C SER A 122 3.96 12.94 -17.70
N ASP A 123 4.60 13.97 -18.24
CA ASP A 123 5.43 14.92 -17.48
C ASP A 123 4.61 15.76 -16.49
N ASN A 124 3.31 15.91 -16.76
CA ASN A 124 2.38 16.63 -15.88
C ASN A 124 1.69 15.71 -14.87
N GLY A 125 1.77 14.39 -15.07
CA GLY A 125 1.14 13.38 -14.22
C GLY A 125 1.88 13.13 -12.91
N LEU A 126 1.45 12.08 -12.21
CA LEU A 126 2.18 11.50 -11.08
C LEU A 126 3.18 10.48 -11.60
N GLU A 127 4.45 10.66 -11.25
CA GLU A 127 5.54 9.74 -11.57
C GLU A 127 6.13 9.21 -10.25
N LEU A 128 6.27 7.90 -10.14
CA LEU A 128 6.79 7.22 -8.95
C LEU A 128 7.88 6.23 -9.35
N GLU A 129 8.99 6.26 -8.61
CA GLU A 129 9.99 5.18 -8.61
C GLU A 129 9.84 4.41 -7.31
N LEU A 130 9.44 3.15 -7.40
CA LEU A 130 9.14 2.30 -6.25
C LEU A 130 10.30 1.34 -5.98
N ASP A 131 10.71 1.20 -4.72
CA ASP A 131 11.58 0.12 -4.27
C ASP A 131 10.76 -0.91 -3.50
N LEU A 132 10.59 -2.08 -4.10
CA LEU A 132 9.86 -3.18 -3.48
C LEU A 132 10.75 -4.01 -2.56
N ASN A 133 12.08 -3.89 -2.61
CA ASN A 133 13.03 -4.72 -1.88
C ASN A 133 12.60 -6.20 -1.76
N LEU A 134 12.83 -6.97 -2.83
CA LEU A 134 12.34 -8.35 -2.95
C LEU A 134 12.85 -9.31 -1.87
N ASN A 135 13.98 -8.97 -1.22
CA ASN A 135 14.55 -9.77 -0.14
C ASN A 135 13.77 -9.65 1.17
N SER A 136 12.89 -8.64 1.29
CA SER A 136 12.04 -8.41 2.46
C SER A 136 10.65 -9.02 2.34
N TYR A 137 10.36 -9.70 1.23
CA TYR A 137 9.10 -10.43 1.05
C TYR A 137 9.05 -11.65 1.97
N LEU A 138 7.86 -11.96 2.47
CA LEU A 138 7.61 -13.20 3.18
C LEU A 138 7.69 -14.37 2.21
N ASP A 139 8.19 -15.53 2.66
CA ASP A 139 8.12 -16.77 1.86
C ASP A 139 6.68 -17.18 1.54
N LEU A 140 5.74 -16.66 2.33
CA LEU A 140 4.29 -16.77 2.17
C LEU A 140 3.72 -15.72 1.22
N THR A 141 4.52 -15.11 0.37
CA THR A 141 4.03 -14.18 -0.65
C THR A 141 4.03 -14.86 -2.02
N GLN A 142 2.83 -15.01 -2.59
CA GLN A 142 2.60 -15.66 -3.89
C GLN A 142 3.03 -14.82 -5.10
N SER A 143 2.95 -13.50 -4.98
CA SER A 143 3.16 -12.58 -6.10
C SER A 143 3.98 -11.38 -5.68
N VAL A 144 4.88 -10.94 -6.57
CA VAL A 144 5.74 -9.79 -6.35
C VAL A 144 5.27 -8.62 -7.22
N GLY A 145 5.10 -7.45 -6.61
CA GLY A 145 4.69 -6.24 -7.31
C GLY A 145 4.17 -5.17 -6.37
N ALA A 146 3.82 -4.02 -6.94
CA ALA A 146 3.05 -3.00 -6.23
C ALA A 146 1.56 -3.15 -6.56
N ARG A 147 0.70 -2.70 -5.66
CA ARG A 147 -0.74 -2.59 -5.91
C ARG A 147 -1.16 -1.14 -5.82
N VAL A 148 -1.78 -0.63 -6.87
CA VAL A 148 -2.15 0.78 -7.02
C VAL A 148 -3.67 0.89 -7.17
N VAL A 149 -4.27 1.85 -6.49
CA VAL A 149 -5.70 2.17 -6.58
C VAL A 149 -5.86 3.60 -7.05
N ILE A 150 -6.74 3.83 -8.01
CA ILE A 150 -7.13 5.16 -8.48
C ILE A 150 -8.55 5.41 -7.97
N HIS A 151 -8.71 6.37 -7.07
CA HIS A 151 -10.00 6.68 -6.45
C HIS A 151 -10.19 8.20 -6.30
N ASN A 152 -11.41 8.64 -5.97
CA ASN A 152 -11.65 10.07 -5.72
C ASN A 152 -10.95 10.52 -4.42
N PRO A 153 -10.48 11.79 -4.34
CA PRO A 153 -9.78 12.31 -3.16
C PRO A 153 -10.57 12.20 -1.85
N ASP A 154 -11.89 12.24 -1.91
CA ASP A 154 -12.80 12.19 -0.77
C ASP A 154 -13.25 10.76 -0.40
N GLU A 155 -12.81 9.75 -1.14
CA GLU A 155 -13.17 8.34 -0.96
C GLU A 155 -11.98 7.53 -0.46
N ASP A 156 -12.22 6.54 0.40
CA ASP A 156 -11.17 5.66 0.88
C ASP A 156 -10.85 4.58 -0.16
N PRO A 157 -9.57 4.24 -0.37
CA PRO A 157 -9.18 3.22 -1.34
C PRO A 157 -9.61 1.82 -0.90
N ASN A 158 -10.10 1.02 -1.86
CA ASN A 158 -10.31 -0.41 -1.68
C ASN A 158 -9.32 -1.19 -2.57
N PRO A 159 -8.12 -1.53 -2.06
CA PRO A 159 -7.15 -2.27 -2.85
C PRO A 159 -7.60 -3.69 -3.16
N GLU A 160 -8.55 -4.29 -2.44
CA GLU A 160 -8.99 -5.67 -2.71
C GLU A 160 -9.78 -5.73 -4.02
N ASP A 161 -10.71 -4.78 -4.20
CA ASP A 161 -11.61 -4.75 -5.36
C ASP A 161 -11.07 -3.90 -6.52
N ASP A 162 -10.49 -2.72 -6.24
CA ASP A 162 -10.14 -1.71 -7.25
C ASP A 162 -8.64 -1.66 -7.58
N GLY A 163 -7.85 -2.58 -7.02
CA GLY A 163 -6.40 -2.58 -7.13
C GLY A 163 -5.86 -3.10 -8.47
N ILE A 164 -4.93 -2.35 -9.04
CA ILE A 164 -4.16 -2.70 -10.24
C ILE A 164 -2.78 -3.21 -9.79
N ASN A 165 -2.37 -4.37 -10.29
CA ASN A 165 -1.05 -4.93 -10.02
C ASN A 165 0.00 -4.35 -10.98
N ILE A 166 1.11 -3.88 -10.42
CA ILE A 166 2.26 -3.32 -11.16
C ILE A 166 3.45 -4.24 -10.97
N SER A 167 4.00 -4.72 -12.09
CA SER A 167 5.16 -5.62 -12.09
C SER A 167 6.45 -4.84 -11.85
N PRO A 168 7.40 -5.37 -11.06
CA PRO A 168 8.72 -4.75 -10.90
C PRO A 168 9.56 -4.91 -12.17
N GLY A 169 10.59 -4.07 -12.30
CA GLY A 169 11.59 -4.16 -13.38
C GLY A 169 11.17 -3.54 -14.72
N PHE A 170 9.95 -3.00 -14.80
CA PHE A 170 9.44 -2.32 -15.98
C PHE A 170 8.78 -0.99 -15.60
N GLU A 171 8.80 -0.04 -16.52
CA GLU A 171 8.00 1.18 -16.44
C GLU A 171 6.56 0.86 -16.84
N THR A 172 5.60 1.22 -15.99
CA THR A 172 4.17 1.02 -16.26
C THR A 172 3.48 2.37 -16.39
N HIS A 173 3.00 2.69 -17.60
CA HIS A 173 2.23 3.90 -17.85
C HIS A 173 0.73 3.63 -17.71
N ILE A 174 0.07 4.38 -16.82
CA ILE A 174 -1.39 4.32 -16.65
C ILE A 174 -1.98 5.65 -17.13
N SER A 175 -2.65 5.61 -18.28
CA SER A 175 -3.42 6.75 -18.79
C SER A 175 -4.86 6.68 -18.27
N MET A 176 -5.42 7.81 -17.84
CA MET A 176 -6.75 7.85 -17.25
C MET A 176 -7.65 8.92 -17.88
N ILE A 177 -8.95 8.65 -17.91
CA ILE A 177 -10.00 9.57 -18.34
C ILE A 177 -11.03 9.62 -17.22
N LYS A 178 -11.39 10.82 -16.76
CA LYS A 178 -12.44 11.00 -15.75
C LYS A 178 -13.81 11.06 -16.42
N THR A 179 -14.70 10.15 -16.06
CA THR A 179 -16.11 10.19 -16.43
C THR A 179 -16.97 10.33 -15.18
N THR A 180 -17.84 11.35 -15.14
CA THR A 180 -18.74 11.59 -14.01
C THR A 180 -20.17 11.25 -14.41
N VAL A 181 -20.83 10.42 -13.61
CA VAL A 181 -22.25 10.07 -13.80
C VAL A 181 -23.03 10.53 -12.58
N GLN A 182 -24.00 11.44 -12.79
CA GLN A 182 -24.88 11.92 -11.73
C GLN A 182 -26.29 11.38 -11.94
N ARG A 183 -26.75 10.53 -11.01
CA ARG A 183 -28.15 10.06 -10.99
C ARG A 183 -29.04 11.09 -10.30
N LEU A 184 -30.23 11.30 -10.86
CA LEU A 184 -31.21 12.24 -10.32
C LEU A 184 -32.03 11.58 -9.18
N PRO A 185 -32.44 12.36 -8.16
CA PRO A 185 -33.26 11.86 -7.05
C PRO A 185 -34.70 11.55 -7.49
N ALA A 186 -35.59 11.19 -6.56
CA ALA A 186 -37.02 11.08 -6.91
C ALA A 186 -37.51 12.36 -7.64
N PRO A 187 -38.33 12.26 -8.71
CA PRO A 187 -39.20 11.14 -9.08
C PRO A 187 -38.59 10.14 -10.09
N TYR A 188 -37.31 10.22 -10.42
CA TYR A 188 -36.68 9.30 -11.39
C TYR A 188 -36.61 7.86 -10.85
N ARG A 189 -36.60 6.87 -11.75
CA ARG A 189 -36.70 5.42 -11.43
C ARG A 189 -35.76 4.97 -10.31
N ASP A 190 -34.52 5.44 -10.37
CA ASP A 190 -33.46 5.03 -9.45
C ASP A 190 -33.63 5.62 -8.05
N LYS A 191 -34.50 6.64 -7.88
CA LYS A 191 -34.80 7.31 -6.61
C LYS A 191 -33.54 7.61 -5.81
N CYS A 192 -32.49 8.09 -6.48
CA CYS A 192 -31.16 8.26 -5.91
C CYS A 192 -31.20 9.18 -4.68
N ILE A 193 -30.53 8.80 -3.60
CA ILE A 193 -30.39 9.62 -2.40
C ILE A 193 -28.98 10.20 -2.40
N ASN A 194 -28.86 11.53 -2.27
CA ASN A 194 -27.56 12.15 -2.09
C ASN A 194 -27.20 12.15 -0.60
N TYR A 195 -26.19 11.36 -0.23
CA TYR A 195 -25.67 11.24 1.12
C TYR A 195 -24.66 12.34 1.48
N LYS A 196 -24.15 13.09 0.49
CA LYS A 196 -23.24 14.23 0.69
C LYS A 196 -24.06 15.52 0.73
N LYS A 197 -24.47 15.93 1.93
CA LYS A 197 -25.14 17.21 2.21
C LYS A 197 -24.27 18.08 3.10
#